data_AF-A1HLV4-F1
#
_entry.id   AF-A1HLV4-F1
#
_cell.length_a   1.000
_cell.length_b   1.000
_cell.length_c   1.000
_cell.angle_alpha   90.00
_cell.angle_beta   90.00
_cell.angle_gamma   90.00
#
_symmetry.space_group_name_H-M   'P 1'
#
loop_
_entity.id
_entity.type
_entity.pdbx_description
1 polymer ?
#
loop_
_entity_poly.entity_id
_entity_poly.type
_entity_poly.pdbx_seq_one_letter_code
_entity_poly.pdbx_strand_id
1 'polypeptide(L)'
;MKERILAAAAQEMNERGVKFTVDAVAARLGISKKTLYQYYPSKDALIAAIIDAALADMVAQKEQILASAEPFPRLLAAVLTVRPKLFGKINDWVMEDIKKFRPQEWQKIERYRREHTAVVMNLLEAGKREGFIRPIHSRVAAQMLLGAVGELLDYRFLAENNLSLSEALDAVTDVFLNGVLTKAGESDNQ
;
A
#
# COMPACT_ATOMS: atom_id res chain seq x y z
N MET A 1 19.46 -17.43 -2.24
CA MET A 1 19.05 -17.92 -0.89
C MET A 1 18.49 -16.80 -0.02
N LYS A 2 19.20 -15.66 0.12
CA LYS A 2 18.73 -14.47 0.88
C LYS A 2 17.28 -14.07 0.57
N GLU A 3 16.93 -13.91 -0.71
CA GLU A 3 15.56 -13.58 -1.16
C GLU A 3 14.53 -14.65 -0.82
N ARG A 4 14.90 -15.94 -0.91
CA ARG A 4 14.00 -17.06 -0.54
C ARG A 4 13.67 -17.03 0.95
N ILE A 5 14.68 -16.74 1.79
CA ILE A 5 14.50 -16.54 3.24
C ILE A 5 13.59 -15.35 3.49
N LEU A 6 13.82 -14.23 2.80
CA LEU A 6 13.03 -13.03 2.95
C LEU A 6 11.55 -13.24 2.59
N ALA A 7 11.28 -13.90 1.46
CA ALA A 7 9.92 -14.22 1.01
C ALA A 7 9.21 -15.17 1.97
N ALA A 8 9.87 -16.25 2.40
CA ALA A 8 9.30 -17.18 3.39
C ALA A 8 9.01 -16.49 4.72
N ALA A 9 9.91 -15.60 5.17
CA ALA A 9 9.73 -14.85 6.40
C ALA A 9 8.61 -13.80 6.30
N ALA A 10 8.47 -13.13 5.17
CA ALA A 10 7.36 -12.21 4.92
C ALA A 10 6.02 -12.95 4.94
N GLN A 11 5.96 -14.16 4.39
CA GLN A 11 4.77 -15.01 4.49
C GLN A 11 4.44 -15.38 5.93
N GLU A 12 5.42 -15.87 6.70
CA GLU A 12 5.22 -16.17 8.13
C GLU A 12 4.82 -14.93 8.93
N MET A 13 5.41 -13.77 8.63
CA MET A 13 5.06 -12.50 9.26
C MET A 13 3.65 -12.05 8.90
N ASN A 14 3.17 -12.33 7.70
CA ASN A 14 1.82 -11.99 7.29
C ASN A 14 0.76 -12.90 7.93
N GLU A 15 1.12 -14.16 8.17
CA GLU A 15 0.26 -15.17 8.79
C GLU A 15 0.25 -15.07 10.33
N ARG A 16 1.38 -14.68 10.95
CA ARG A 16 1.60 -14.75 12.42
C ARG A 16 2.05 -13.43 13.06
N GLY A 17 2.15 -12.36 12.27
CA GLY A 17 2.56 -11.03 12.71
C GLY A 17 4.02 -11.03 13.08
N VAL A 18 4.44 -10.04 13.87
CA VAL A 18 5.84 -9.97 14.34
C VAL A 18 6.19 -11.10 15.32
N LYS A 19 5.23 -11.97 15.69
CA LYS A 19 5.41 -13.11 16.59
C LYS A 19 5.91 -14.38 15.90
N PHE A 20 6.01 -14.42 14.57
CA PHE A 20 6.54 -15.60 13.84
C PHE A 20 7.89 -16.10 14.37
N THR A 21 8.22 -17.37 14.17
CA THR A 21 9.50 -17.94 14.64
C THR A 21 10.47 -18.16 13.48
N VAL A 22 11.76 -17.99 13.74
CA VAL A 22 12.82 -18.33 12.79
C VAL A 22 12.80 -19.84 12.47
N ASP A 23 12.35 -20.65 13.42
CA ASP A 23 12.06 -22.08 13.22
C ASP A 23 11.03 -22.33 12.12
N ALA A 24 9.90 -21.62 12.14
CA ALA A 24 8.86 -21.77 11.13
C ALA A 24 9.39 -21.40 9.73
N VAL A 25 10.18 -20.32 9.62
CA VAL A 25 10.82 -19.91 8.37
C VAL A 25 11.81 -20.98 7.88
N ALA A 26 12.65 -21.50 8.77
CA ALA A 26 13.63 -22.54 8.45
C ALA A 26 12.95 -23.84 8.00
N ALA A 27 11.90 -24.28 8.72
CA ALA A 27 11.11 -25.45 8.38
C ALA A 27 10.42 -25.31 7.02
N ARG A 28 9.81 -24.15 6.74
CA ARG A 28 9.16 -23.84 5.45
C ARG A 28 10.12 -23.97 4.27
N LEU A 29 11.40 -23.66 4.46
CA LEU A 29 12.42 -23.71 3.43
C LEU A 29 13.23 -25.02 3.40
N GLY A 30 13.02 -25.92 4.37
CA GLY A 30 13.84 -27.12 4.53
C GLY A 30 15.31 -26.82 4.82
N ILE A 31 15.61 -25.71 5.53
CA ILE A 31 16.97 -25.30 5.89
C ILE A 31 17.17 -25.30 7.41
N SER A 32 18.42 -25.26 7.86
CA SER A 32 18.72 -25.11 9.29
C SER A 32 18.59 -23.65 9.76
N LYS A 33 18.30 -23.44 11.05
CA LYS A 33 18.39 -22.09 11.68
C LYS A 33 19.78 -21.48 11.50
N LYS A 34 20.84 -22.28 11.57
CA LYS A 34 22.22 -21.85 11.34
C LYS A 34 22.38 -21.25 9.94
N THR A 35 21.83 -21.90 8.92
CA THR A 35 21.83 -21.40 7.53
C THR A 35 21.08 -20.07 7.41
N LEU A 36 19.93 -19.93 8.08
CA LEU A 36 19.18 -18.68 8.07
C LEU A 36 19.98 -17.53 8.72
N TYR A 37 20.57 -17.78 9.89
CA TYR A 37 21.35 -16.78 10.63
C TYR A 37 22.64 -16.34 9.92
N GLN A 38 23.15 -17.11 8.95
CA GLN A 38 24.24 -16.66 8.07
C GLN A 38 23.83 -15.48 7.17
N TYR A 39 22.54 -15.37 6.82
CA TYR A 39 22.04 -14.29 5.96
C TYR A 39 21.38 -13.16 6.76
N TYR A 40 20.70 -13.50 7.87
CA TYR A 40 20.00 -12.54 8.72
C TYR A 40 20.35 -12.82 10.19
N PRO A 41 21.21 -12.01 10.82
CA PRO A 41 21.83 -12.34 12.11
C PRO A 41 20.83 -12.40 13.28
N SER A 42 19.64 -11.84 13.12
CA SER A 42 18.57 -11.89 14.12
C SER A 42 17.20 -11.87 13.45
N LYS A 43 16.16 -12.23 14.21
CA LYS A 43 14.77 -12.06 13.79
C LYS A 43 14.43 -10.59 13.51
N ASP A 44 15.00 -9.67 14.29
CA ASP A 44 14.79 -8.24 14.09
C ASP A 44 15.44 -7.74 12.80
N ALA A 45 16.65 -8.21 12.48
CA ALA A 45 17.29 -7.92 11.20
C ALA A 45 16.49 -8.47 10.01
N LEU A 46 15.85 -9.63 10.19
CA LEU A 46 14.96 -10.20 9.18
C LEU A 46 13.68 -9.37 9.01
N ILE A 47 13.03 -8.93 10.09
CA ILE A 47 11.85 -8.05 10.05
C ILE A 47 12.19 -6.71 9.39
N ALA A 48 13.29 -6.08 9.79
CA ALA A 48 13.75 -4.82 9.20
C ALA A 48 13.98 -4.98 7.69
N ALA A 49 14.63 -6.06 7.27
CA ALA A 49 14.86 -6.32 5.85
C ALA A 49 13.56 -6.56 5.06
N ILE A 50 12.55 -7.18 5.66
CA ILE A 50 11.23 -7.37 5.02
C ILE A 50 10.58 -6.01 4.77
N ILE A 51 10.60 -5.14 5.78
CA ILE A 51 9.99 -3.81 5.70
C ILE A 51 10.75 -2.94 4.71
N ASP A 52 12.09 -2.92 4.78
CA ASP A 52 12.92 -2.16 3.85
C ASP A 52 12.71 -2.61 2.40
N ALA A 53 12.65 -3.93 2.14
CA ALA A 53 12.37 -4.45 0.80
C ALA A 53 10.97 -4.09 0.30
N ALA A 54 9.95 -4.18 1.16
CA ALA A 54 8.59 -3.80 0.82
C ALA A 54 8.47 -2.30 0.48
N LEU A 55 9.07 -1.44 1.31
CA LEU A 55 9.07 0.01 1.08
C LEU A 55 9.85 0.37 -0.20
N ALA A 56 11.02 -0.23 -0.42
CA ALA A 56 11.85 0.02 -1.60
C ALA A 56 11.14 -0.39 -2.91
N ASP A 57 10.49 -1.55 -2.93
CA ASP A 57 9.72 -2.00 -4.10
C ASP A 57 8.55 -1.06 -4.41
N MET A 58 7.82 -0.59 -3.40
CA MET A 58 6.75 0.39 -3.61
C MET A 58 7.26 1.76 -4.08
N VAL A 59 8.41 2.22 -3.59
CA VAL A 59 9.03 3.46 -4.08
C VAL A 59 9.40 3.30 -5.56
N ALA A 60 10.08 2.22 -5.92
CA ALA A 60 10.48 1.95 -7.30
C ALA A 60 9.28 1.84 -8.25
N GLN A 61 8.21 1.16 -7.83
CA GLN A 61 6.96 1.09 -8.62
C GLN A 61 6.37 2.48 -8.87
N LYS A 62 6.28 3.32 -7.83
CA LYS A 62 5.78 4.70 -7.99
C LYS A 62 6.64 5.53 -8.92
N GLU A 63 7.96 5.44 -8.80
CA GLU A 63 8.89 6.17 -9.68
C GLU A 63 8.68 5.78 -11.15
N GLN A 64 8.51 4.48 -11.44
CA GLN A 64 8.20 4.00 -12.77
C GLN A 64 6.85 4.51 -13.29
N ILE A 65 5.82 4.50 -12.44
CA ILE A 65 4.48 5.01 -12.79
C ILE A 65 4.55 6.51 -13.09
N LEU A 66 5.20 7.30 -12.23
CA LEU A 66 5.33 8.75 -12.39
C LEU A 66 6.17 9.16 -13.61
N ALA A 67 7.07 8.29 -14.07
CA ALA A 67 7.84 8.48 -15.29
C ALA A 67 7.10 8.03 -16.56
N SER A 68 5.92 7.41 -16.45
CA SER A 68 5.12 6.96 -17.59
C SER A 68 4.42 8.14 -18.30
N ALA A 69 4.05 7.92 -19.57
CA ALA A 69 3.25 8.86 -20.36
C ALA A 69 1.74 8.59 -20.28
N GLU A 70 1.28 7.98 -19.17
CA GLU A 70 -0.13 7.65 -18.99
C GLU A 70 -1.00 8.92 -18.78
N PRO A 71 -2.24 8.95 -19.29
CA PRO A 71 -3.19 10.01 -18.98
C PRO A 71 -3.43 10.16 -17.48
N PHE A 72 -3.69 11.39 -17.03
CA PHE A 72 -3.85 11.73 -15.61
C PHE A 72 -4.72 10.76 -14.80
N PRO A 73 -5.94 10.35 -15.23
CA PRO A 73 -6.76 9.42 -14.45
C PRO A 73 -6.10 8.05 -14.24
N ARG A 74 -5.43 7.52 -15.27
CA ARG A 74 -4.72 6.24 -15.18
C ARG A 74 -3.47 6.35 -14.32
N LEU A 75 -2.75 7.46 -14.44
CA LEU A 75 -1.59 7.76 -13.60
C LEU A 75 -1.98 7.82 -12.12
N LEU A 76 -3.07 8.53 -11.79
CA LEU A 76 -3.60 8.62 -10.44
C LEU A 76 -4.01 7.25 -9.89
N ALA A 77 -4.80 6.48 -10.65
CA ALA A 77 -5.21 5.14 -10.28
C ALA A 77 -4.00 4.23 -10.01
N ALA A 78 -3.02 4.22 -10.92
CA ALA A 78 -1.81 3.43 -10.78
C ALA A 78 -1.05 3.78 -9.48
N VAL A 79 -0.86 5.07 -9.17
CA VAL A 79 -0.21 5.49 -7.92
C VAL A 79 -0.96 5.03 -6.68
N LEU A 80 -2.29 5.12 -6.65
CA LEU A 80 -3.12 4.73 -5.49
C LEU A 80 -3.07 3.22 -5.21
N THR A 81 -2.85 2.42 -6.24
CA THR A 81 -2.85 0.95 -6.17
C THR A 81 -1.51 0.31 -5.85
N VAL A 82 -0.44 1.11 -5.68
CA VAL A 82 0.89 0.57 -5.36
C VAL A 82 0.86 -0.25 -4.08
N ARG A 83 1.43 -1.46 -4.15
CA ARG A 83 1.55 -2.42 -3.04
C ARG A 83 2.89 -3.15 -3.12
N PRO A 84 3.46 -3.59 -2.00
CA PRO A 84 4.75 -4.28 -2.01
C PRO A 84 4.56 -5.72 -2.52
N LYS A 85 5.33 -6.16 -3.52
CA LYS A 85 5.23 -7.52 -4.10
C LYS A 85 5.51 -8.64 -3.11
N LEU A 86 6.31 -8.35 -2.09
CA LEU A 86 6.69 -9.30 -1.05
C LEU A 86 5.49 -9.75 -0.20
N PHE A 87 4.43 -8.96 -0.19
CA PHE A 87 3.17 -9.29 0.45
C PHE A 87 2.06 -9.34 -0.59
N GLY A 88 1.14 -10.29 -0.45
CA GLY A 88 -0.14 -10.19 -1.16
C GLY A 88 -1.03 -9.16 -0.47
N LYS A 89 -1.84 -9.63 0.47
CA LYS A 89 -2.57 -8.79 1.44
C LYS A 89 -1.71 -8.62 2.68
N ILE A 90 -1.44 -7.40 3.13
CA ILE A 90 -0.95 -7.16 4.50
C ILE A 90 -2.16 -7.04 5.41
N ASN A 91 -2.24 -7.86 6.45
CA ASN A 91 -3.33 -7.77 7.40
C ASN A 91 -3.12 -6.58 8.37
N ASP A 92 -4.19 -5.88 8.74
CA ASP A 92 -4.10 -4.68 9.61
C ASP A 92 -3.46 -4.96 10.96
N TRP A 93 -3.74 -6.14 11.54
CA TRP A 93 -3.13 -6.56 12.80
C TRP A 93 -1.61 -6.71 12.72
N VAL A 94 -1.04 -6.95 11.52
CA VAL A 94 0.43 -6.93 11.31
C VAL A 94 0.95 -5.50 11.48
N MET A 95 0.23 -4.51 10.98
CA MET A 95 0.58 -3.09 11.15
C MET A 95 0.49 -2.67 12.61
N GLU A 96 -0.54 -3.12 13.33
CA GLU A 96 -0.66 -2.89 14.79
C GLU A 96 0.49 -3.53 15.57
N ASP A 97 0.85 -4.77 15.21
CA ASP A 97 1.98 -5.49 15.81
C ASP A 97 3.31 -4.76 15.55
N ILE A 98 3.56 -4.28 14.32
CA ILE A 98 4.75 -3.48 14.00
C ILE A 98 4.76 -2.20 14.84
N LYS A 99 3.65 -1.46 14.88
CA LYS A 99 3.52 -0.23 15.66
C LYS A 99 3.83 -0.45 17.14
N LYS A 100 3.34 -1.55 17.71
CA LYS A 100 3.50 -1.87 19.14
C LYS A 100 4.90 -2.40 19.48
N PHE A 101 5.42 -3.32 18.68
CA PHE A 101 6.61 -4.09 19.04
C PHE A 101 7.87 -3.70 18.27
N ARG A 102 7.75 -2.92 17.19
CA ARG A 102 8.85 -2.51 16.30
C ARG A 102 8.74 -1.03 15.91
N PRO A 103 8.78 -0.10 16.88
CA PRO A 103 8.51 1.32 16.65
C PRO A 103 9.47 1.98 15.65
N GLN A 104 10.73 1.53 15.57
CA GLN A 104 11.69 2.05 14.58
C GLN A 104 11.27 1.70 13.14
N GLU A 105 10.73 0.50 12.93
CA GLU A 105 10.23 0.09 11.62
C GLU A 105 8.91 0.78 11.29
N TRP A 106 8.06 1.00 12.31
CA TRP A 106 6.84 1.80 12.16
C TRP A 106 7.13 3.23 11.68
N GLN A 107 8.19 3.88 12.19
CA GLN A 107 8.59 5.21 11.73
C GLN A 107 8.94 5.24 10.22
N LYS A 108 9.54 4.17 9.68
CA LYS A 108 9.80 4.06 8.24
C LYS A 108 8.50 3.98 7.44
N ILE A 109 7.52 3.20 7.92
CA ILE A 109 6.19 3.08 7.32
C ILE A 109 5.45 4.42 7.35
N GLU A 110 5.49 5.13 8.48
CA GLU A 110 4.86 6.45 8.60
C GLU A 110 5.51 7.48 7.68
N ARG A 111 6.83 7.46 7.55
CA ARG A 111 7.54 8.32 6.60
C ARG A 111 7.08 8.03 5.17
N TYR A 112 7.04 6.76 4.77
CA TYR A 112 6.53 6.37 3.46
C TYR A 112 5.08 6.84 3.23
N ARG A 113 4.20 6.69 4.22
CA ARG A 113 2.80 7.16 4.13
C ARG A 113 2.70 8.68 3.93
N ARG A 114 3.53 9.46 4.64
CA ARG A 114 3.60 10.93 4.45
C ARG A 114 4.09 11.30 3.05
N GLU A 115 5.15 10.67 2.59
CA GLU A 115 5.70 10.89 1.24
C GLU A 115 4.69 10.48 0.16
N HIS A 116 4.00 9.36 0.33
CA HIS A 116 2.96 8.91 -0.59
C HIS A 116 1.78 9.89 -0.65
N THR A 117 1.36 10.44 0.50
CA THR A 117 0.35 11.49 0.55
C THR A 117 0.80 12.73 -0.22
N ALA A 118 2.05 13.15 -0.06
CA ALA A 118 2.61 14.28 -0.79
C ALA A 118 2.63 14.04 -2.31
N VAL A 119 2.94 12.83 -2.77
CA VAL A 119 2.88 12.46 -4.20
C VAL A 119 1.47 12.62 -4.75
N VAL A 120 0.46 12.07 -4.07
CA VAL A 120 -0.94 12.20 -4.52
C VAL A 120 -1.38 13.66 -4.51
N MET A 121 -1.00 14.43 -3.48
CA MET A 121 -1.28 15.87 -3.44
C MET A 121 -0.67 16.61 -4.65
N ASN A 122 0.58 16.31 -5.01
CA ASN A 122 1.24 16.94 -6.15
C ASN A 122 0.57 16.59 -7.49
N LEU A 123 0.09 15.35 -7.65
CA LEU A 123 -0.70 14.96 -8.82
C LEU A 123 -2.00 15.76 -8.89
N LEU A 124 -2.71 15.89 -7.77
CA LEU A 124 -3.94 16.69 -7.72
C LEU A 124 -3.68 18.16 -8.07
N GLU A 125 -2.59 18.76 -7.58
CA GLU A 125 -2.21 20.13 -7.94
C GLU A 125 -1.81 20.26 -9.42
N ALA A 126 -1.13 19.26 -9.99
CA ALA A 126 -0.83 19.24 -11.42
C ALA A 126 -2.11 19.21 -12.27
N GLY A 127 -3.05 18.31 -11.93
CA GLY A 127 -4.35 18.24 -12.59
C GLY A 127 -5.16 19.53 -12.48
N LYS A 128 -5.03 20.29 -11.39
CA LYS A 128 -5.63 21.64 -11.30
C LYS A 128 -5.00 22.64 -12.28
N ARG A 129 -3.67 22.68 -12.36
CA ARG A 129 -2.95 23.59 -13.27
C ARG A 129 -3.25 23.31 -14.73
N GLU A 130 -3.46 22.04 -15.07
CA GLU A 130 -3.78 21.58 -16.42
C GLU A 130 -5.28 21.68 -16.76
N GLY A 131 -6.13 22.05 -15.79
CA GLY A 131 -7.57 22.19 -15.98
C GLY A 131 -8.37 20.90 -15.91
N PHE A 132 -7.75 19.77 -15.54
CA PHE A 132 -8.43 18.49 -15.32
C PHE A 132 -9.17 18.42 -13.99
N ILE A 133 -8.73 19.18 -12.98
CA ILE A 133 -9.31 19.18 -11.63
C ILE A 133 -9.77 20.59 -11.27
N ARG A 134 -11.00 20.72 -10.78
CA ARG A 134 -11.54 21.98 -10.23
C ARG A 134 -10.76 22.44 -8.97
N PRO A 135 -10.88 23.70 -8.55
CA PRO A 135 -10.30 24.16 -7.29
C PRO A 135 -10.84 23.36 -6.08
N ILE A 136 -10.00 22.51 -5.49
CA ILE A 136 -10.30 21.68 -4.30
C ILE A 136 -9.17 21.78 -3.27
N HIS A 137 -9.43 21.37 -2.03
CA HIS A 137 -8.39 21.26 -1.00
C HIS A 137 -7.61 19.93 -1.14
N SER A 138 -6.47 19.96 -1.84
CA SER A 138 -5.74 18.73 -2.25
C SER A 138 -5.35 17.81 -1.11
N ARG A 139 -5.01 18.36 0.06
CA ARG A 139 -4.67 17.52 1.22
C ARG A 139 -5.87 16.69 1.70
N VAL A 140 -7.07 17.29 1.70
CA VAL A 140 -8.30 16.59 2.13
C VAL A 140 -8.66 15.55 1.08
N ALA A 141 -8.62 15.92 -0.19
CA ALA A 141 -8.88 15.02 -1.30
C ALA A 141 -7.90 13.83 -1.35
N ALA A 142 -6.59 14.07 -1.16
CA ALA A 142 -5.60 13.00 -1.07
C ALA A 142 -5.84 12.08 0.12
N GLN A 143 -6.16 12.63 1.30
CA GLN A 143 -6.47 11.84 2.49
C GLN A 143 -7.72 10.98 2.28
N MET A 144 -8.77 11.52 1.66
CA MET A 144 -10.00 10.79 1.32
C MET A 144 -9.72 9.66 0.34
N LEU A 145 -9.00 9.93 -0.76
CA LEU A 145 -8.63 8.92 -1.75
C LEU A 145 -7.81 7.78 -1.13
N LEU A 146 -6.76 8.12 -0.39
CA LEU A 146 -5.89 7.13 0.23
C LEU A 146 -6.62 6.30 1.29
N GLY A 147 -7.53 6.92 2.05
CA GLY A 147 -8.38 6.21 2.99
C GLY A 147 -9.33 5.23 2.29
N ALA A 148 -10.05 5.70 1.27
CA ALA A 148 -10.99 4.88 0.50
C ALA A 148 -10.29 3.70 -0.18
N VAL A 149 -9.16 3.93 -0.84
CA VAL A 149 -8.37 2.87 -1.49
C VAL A 149 -7.72 1.94 -0.46
N GLY A 150 -7.40 2.43 0.74
CA GLY A 150 -6.94 1.57 1.83
C GLY A 150 -7.98 0.52 2.21
N GLU A 151 -9.22 0.96 2.41
CA GLU A 151 -10.35 0.13 2.86
C GLU A 151 -10.87 -0.79 1.75
N LEU A 152 -11.11 -0.24 0.56
CA LEU A 152 -11.80 -0.94 -0.53
C LEU A 152 -10.93 -1.99 -1.22
N LEU A 153 -9.61 -1.91 -1.00
CA LEU A 153 -8.68 -2.94 -1.46
C LEU A 153 -8.46 -4.05 -0.43
N ASP A 154 -9.28 -4.11 0.64
CA ASP A 154 -9.38 -5.30 1.46
C ASP A 154 -10.03 -6.45 0.66
N TYR A 155 -9.28 -7.54 0.47
CA TYR A 155 -9.77 -8.76 -0.18
C TYR A 155 -11.09 -9.33 0.40
N ARG A 156 -11.37 -9.14 1.69
CA ARG A 156 -12.64 -9.51 2.33
C ARG A 156 -13.77 -8.65 1.82
N PHE A 157 -13.58 -7.33 1.78
CA PHE A 157 -14.55 -6.42 1.19
C PHE A 157 -14.84 -6.80 -0.27
N LEU A 158 -13.79 -7.05 -1.05
CA LEU A 158 -13.93 -7.48 -2.44
C LEU A 158 -14.67 -8.82 -2.55
N ALA A 159 -14.31 -9.82 -1.75
CA ALA A 159 -14.93 -11.15 -1.79
C ALA A 159 -16.39 -11.15 -1.29
N GLU A 160 -16.69 -10.43 -0.22
CA GLU A 160 -18.05 -10.31 0.35
C GLU A 160 -19.00 -9.59 -0.62
N ASN A 161 -18.48 -8.68 -1.44
CA ASN A 161 -19.25 -7.90 -2.41
C ASN A 161 -19.16 -8.43 -3.85
N ASN A 162 -18.50 -9.57 -4.09
CA ASN A 162 -18.24 -10.12 -5.42
C ASN A 162 -17.61 -9.12 -6.41
N LEU A 163 -16.68 -8.28 -5.91
CA LEU A 163 -15.98 -7.28 -6.71
C LEU A 163 -14.56 -7.76 -7.06
N SER A 164 -14.14 -7.48 -8.29
CA SER A 164 -12.73 -7.45 -8.64
C SER A 164 -12.07 -6.17 -8.13
N LEU A 165 -10.74 -6.22 -8.04
CA LEU A 165 -9.91 -5.05 -7.74
C LEU A 165 -10.17 -3.89 -8.73
N SER A 166 -10.34 -4.20 -10.02
CA SER A 166 -10.61 -3.19 -11.05
C SER A 166 -11.95 -2.51 -10.81
N GLU A 167 -13.01 -3.28 -10.56
CA GLU A 167 -14.36 -2.73 -10.35
C GLU A 167 -14.42 -1.81 -9.12
N ALA A 168 -13.74 -2.18 -8.02
CA ALA A 168 -13.68 -1.33 -6.84
C ALA A 168 -12.92 -0.02 -7.10
N LEU A 169 -11.82 -0.08 -7.87
CA LEU A 169 -11.04 1.10 -8.24
C LEU A 169 -11.79 2.01 -9.19
N ASP A 170 -12.49 1.45 -10.16
CA ASP A 170 -13.30 2.20 -11.11
C ASP A 170 -14.43 2.91 -10.35
N ALA A 171 -15.09 2.22 -9.41
CA ALA A 171 -16.14 2.82 -8.57
C ALA A 171 -15.63 3.97 -7.69
N VAL A 172 -14.47 3.81 -7.03
CA VAL A 172 -13.85 4.89 -6.23
C VAL A 172 -13.47 6.07 -7.09
N THR A 173 -12.86 5.79 -8.24
CA THR A 173 -12.40 6.81 -9.17
C THR A 173 -13.59 7.59 -9.73
N ASP A 174 -14.67 6.90 -10.09
CA ASP A 174 -15.93 7.52 -10.53
C ASP A 174 -16.51 8.44 -9.44
N VAL A 175 -16.74 7.93 -8.23
CA VAL A 175 -17.27 8.72 -7.11
C VAL A 175 -16.37 9.92 -6.80
N PHE A 176 -15.05 9.74 -6.84
CA PHE A 176 -14.12 10.81 -6.54
C PHE A 176 -14.08 11.90 -7.63
N LEU A 177 -14.07 11.50 -8.90
CA LEU A 177 -13.96 12.44 -10.02
C LEU A 177 -15.30 13.07 -10.40
N ASN A 178 -16.40 12.32 -10.29
CA ASN A 178 -17.74 12.72 -10.74
C ASN A 178 -18.69 13.06 -9.59
N GLY A 179 -18.38 12.68 -8.35
CA GLY A 179 -19.29 12.86 -7.20
C GLY A 179 -20.48 11.88 -7.23
N VAL A 180 -21.40 12.01 -6.27
CA VAL A 180 -22.57 11.11 -6.11
C VAL A 180 -23.91 11.77 -6.48
N LEU A 181 -23.96 13.10 -6.57
CA LEU A 181 -25.20 13.80 -6.87
C LEU A 181 -25.52 13.68 -8.36
N THR A 182 -26.81 13.49 -8.66
CA THR A 182 -27.31 13.67 -10.02
C THR A 182 -27.43 15.16 -10.33
N LYS A 183 -27.59 15.52 -11.61
CA LYS A 183 -27.86 16.91 -12.03
C LYS A 183 -29.08 17.53 -11.32
N ALA A 184 -30.10 16.71 -11.03
CA ALA A 184 -31.26 17.15 -10.25
C ALA A 184 -30.86 17.52 -8.81
N GLY A 185 -30.08 16.66 -8.15
CA GLY A 185 -29.59 16.92 -6.79
C GLY A 185 -28.60 18.09 -6.69
N GLU A 186 -27.84 18.39 -7.74
CA GLU A 186 -26.99 19.60 -7.79
C GLU A 186 -27.81 20.89 -7.82
N SER A 187 -29.00 20.85 -8.42
CA SER A 187 -29.88 22.01 -8.59
C SER A 187 -30.62 22.38 -7.30
N ASP A 188 -30.90 21.39 -6.44
CA ASP A 188 -31.56 21.59 -5.13
C ASP A 188 -30.60 22.04 -4.01
N ASN A 189 -29.29 22.02 -4.28
CA ASN A 189 -28.24 22.31 -3.30
C ASN A 189 -27.60 23.71 -3.48
N GLN A 190 -28.17 24.53 -4.37
CA GLN A 190 -27.83 25.95 -4.57
C GLN A 190 -28.90 26.84 -3.94
#